data_AF-A0AAV5WG02-F1
#
_entry.id   AF-A0AAV5WG02-F1
#
_cell.length_a   1.000
_cell.length_b   1.000
_cell.length_c   1.000
_cell.angle_alpha   90.00
_cell.angle_beta   90.00
_cell.angle_gamma   90.00
#
_symmetry.space_group_name_H-M   'P 1'
#
loop_
_entity.id
_entity.type
_entity.pdbx_description
1 polymer ?
#
loop_
_entity_poly.entity_id
_entity_poly.type
_entity_poly.pdbx_seq_one_letter_code
_entity_poly.pdbx_strand_id
1 'polypeptide(L)'
;YDWYSEQQLVAVRILNEQMDAGSEIPILTVIYPPKGPLSEKEKKEKEKREELMRKQREIDNSCESLLIRYSRCCQLCLTPNPPIRSVFSKCGHIVCTECVVQIPIVGISSKSCPFCRQVGEVVKLIECLKEDGILTTLKKLVKITINYLFEKNQMAFLIRLNFPQI
;
A
#
# COMPACT_ATOMS: atom_id res chain seq x y z
N TYR A 1 9.87 0.19 -37.60
CA TYR A 1 10.95 1.03 -37.05
C TYR A 1 11.33 0.46 -35.71
N ASP A 2 12.49 -0.19 -35.69
CA ASP A 2 13.13 -0.76 -34.52
C ASP A 2 13.24 0.26 -33.40
N TRP A 3 12.59 -0.02 -32.27
CA TRP A 3 12.79 0.71 -31.01
C TRP A 3 13.45 -0.19 -29.95
N TYR A 4 13.91 -1.39 -30.33
CA TYR A 4 14.25 -2.46 -29.40
C TYR A 4 15.74 -2.78 -29.25
N SER A 5 16.64 -1.89 -29.66
CA SER A 5 18.08 -2.11 -29.48
C SER A 5 18.73 -0.91 -28.79
N GLU A 6 19.25 -1.18 -27.58
CA GLU A 6 20.48 -0.60 -27.01
C GLU A 6 20.46 0.46 -25.92
N GLN A 7 19.35 1.04 -25.44
CA GLN A 7 19.51 2.09 -24.41
C GLN A 7 18.49 2.02 -23.28
N GLN A 8 18.95 1.58 -22.09
CA GLN A 8 18.98 2.41 -20.87
C GLN A 8 19.30 1.58 -19.60
N LEU A 9 20.60 1.42 -19.31
CA LEU A 9 21.13 0.96 -18.02
C LEU A 9 22.25 1.92 -17.59
N VAL A 10 21.95 2.99 -16.83
CA VAL A 10 22.93 3.84 -16.13
C VAL A 10 22.17 4.62 -15.02
N ALA A 11 22.59 4.83 -13.76
CA ALA A 11 23.84 4.63 -13.03
C ALA A 11 23.52 4.26 -11.56
N VAL A 12 24.41 3.47 -10.95
CA VAL A 12 24.43 3.20 -9.51
C VAL A 12 25.14 4.36 -8.80
N ARG A 13 24.43 5.18 -8.02
CA ARG A 13 25.05 6.07 -7.02
C ARG A 13 24.84 5.46 -5.64
N ILE A 14 25.91 4.90 -5.08
CA ILE A 14 25.97 4.50 -3.67
C ILE A 14 26.25 5.77 -2.87
N LEU A 15 25.27 6.29 -2.15
CA LEU A 15 25.55 7.21 -1.04
C LEU A 15 25.87 6.34 0.18
N ASN A 16 27.15 6.08 0.39
CA ASN A 16 27.67 5.54 1.63
C ASN A 16 28.32 6.68 2.39
N GLU A 17 27.62 7.24 3.36
CA GLU A 17 28.26 8.00 4.43
C GLU A 17 27.46 7.81 5.72
N GLN A 18 28.02 6.93 6.56
CA GLN A 18 27.95 6.91 8.02
C GLN A 18 26.66 6.48 8.73
N MET A 19 26.74 5.24 9.25
CA MET A 19 26.60 4.84 10.66
C MET A 19 25.56 3.75 10.99
N ASP A 20 26.12 2.76 11.67
CA ASP A 20 25.59 1.87 12.71
C ASP A 20 24.77 0.62 12.37
N ALA A 21 25.26 -0.46 12.97
CA ALA A 21 24.79 -1.83 13.03
C ALA A 21 23.25 -1.98 13.10
N GLY A 22 22.68 -2.40 11.97
CA GLY A 22 21.32 -2.89 11.86
C GLY A 22 21.07 -3.28 10.42
N SER A 23 20.85 -4.56 10.16
CA SER A 23 20.68 -5.13 8.83
C SER A 23 19.57 -4.43 8.02
N GLU A 24 19.93 -3.52 7.14
CA GLU A 24 19.05 -3.03 6.08
C GLU A 24 19.65 -3.39 4.71
N ILE A 25 18.90 -4.20 3.96
CA ILE A 25 19.21 -4.55 2.58
C ILE A 25 19.26 -3.23 1.79
N PRO A 26 20.32 -2.95 1.03
CA PRO A 26 20.38 -1.75 0.21
C PRO A 26 19.17 -1.74 -0.74
N ILE A 27 18.28 -0.76 -0.57
CA ILE A 27 17.11 -0.59 -1.42
C ILE A 27 17.62 -0.15 -2.79
N LEU A 28 17.77 -1.12 -3.70
CA LEU A 28 18.10 -0.85 -5.09
C LEU A 28 16.90 -0.13 -5.74
N THR A 29 16.89 1.20 -5.68
CA THR A 29 15.90 2.00 -6.42
C THR A 29 16.29 2.01 -7.89
N VAL A 30 15.71 1.11 -8.67
CA VAL A 30 15.80 1.16 -10.14
C VAL A 30 15.01 2.38 -10.60
N ILE A 31 15.73 3.46 -10.94
CA ILE A 31 15.13 4.64 -11.56
C ILE A 31 14.95 4.31 -13.04
N TYR A 32 13.74 3.90 -13.39
CA TYR A 32 13.37 3.78 -14.79
C TYR A 32 13.32 5.17 -15.42
N PRO A 33 13.89 5.36 -16.61
CA PRO A 33 13.80 6.61 -17.34
C PRO A 33 12.33 6.98 -17.53
N PRO A 34 11.99 8.29 -17.44
CA PRO A 34 10.62 8.73 -17.63
C PRO A 34 10.14 8.27 -19.01
N LYS A 35 9.02 7.53 -19.04
CA LYS A 35 8.41 7.12 -20.30
C LYS A 35 8.14 8.38 -21.13
N GLY A 36 8.64 8.39 -22.37
CA GLY A 36 8.41 9.48 -23.32
C GLY A 36 6.92 9.71 -23.58
N PRO A 37 6.57 10.79 -24.31
CA PRO A 37 5.18 11.08 -24.65
C PRO A 37 4.55 9.89 -25.38
N LEU A 38 3.38 9.44 -24.88
CA LEU A 38 2.64 8.32 -25.47
C LEU A 38 2.27 8.63 -26.92
N SER A 39 2.42 7.63 -27.79
CA SER A 39 1.89 7.71 -29.14
C SER A 39 0.37 7.80 -29.12
N GLU A 40 -0.22 8.35 -30.19
CA GLU A 40 -1.67 8.52 -30.30
C GLU A 40 -2.43 7.17 -30.18
N LYS A 41 -1.82 6.09 -30.66
CA LYS A 41 -2.34 4.74 -30.54
C LYS A 41 -2.37 4.26 -29.07
N GLU A 42 -1.30 4.49 -28.32
CA GLU A 42 -1.20 4.12 -26.91
C GLU A 42 -2.14 4.94 -26.02
N LYS A 43 -2.34 6.22 -26.34
CA LYS A 43 -3.34 7.06 -25.66
C LYS A 43 -4.74 6.48 -25.80
N LYS A 44 -5.14 6.14 -27.03
CA LYS A 44 -6.45 5.56 -27.33
C LYS A 44 -6.66 4.21 -26.66
N GLU A 45 -5.62 3.37 -26.58
CA GLU A 45 -5.69 2.09 -25.88
C GLU A 45 -5.81 2.27 -24.35
N LYS A 46 -5.06 3.21 -23.78
CA LYS A 46 -5.15 3.58 -22.37
C LYS A 46 -6.56 4.08 -22.02
N GLU A 47 -7.13 4.97 -22.81
CA GLU A 47 -8.51 5.46 -22.63
C GLU A 47 -9.52 4.32 -22.68
N LYS A 48 -9.39 3.41 -23.66
CA LYS A 48 -10.27 2.23 -23.76
C LYS A 48 -10.16 1.33 -22.53
N ARG A 49 -8.94 1.12 -22.01
CA ARG A 49 -8.70 0.33 -20.80
C ARG A 49 -9.26 1.00 -19.56
N GLU A 50 -9.09 2.31 -19.42
CA GLU A 50 -9.65 3.10 -18.31
C GLU A 50 -11.17 3.06 -18.34
N GLU A 51 -11.77 3.16 -19.52
CA GLU A 51 -13.22 3.05 -19.70
C GLU A 51 -13.75 1.66 -19.32
N LEU A 52 -13.05 0.59 -19.73
CA LEU A 52 -13.38 -0.77 -19.32
C LEU A 52 -13.31 -0.93 -17.80
N MET A 53 -12.25 -0.41 -17.16
CA MET A 53 -12.11 -0.42 -15.70
C MET A 53 -13.19 0.41 -15.00
N ARG A 54 -13.69 1.48 -15.62
CA ARG A 54 -14.79 2.29 -15.10
C ARG A 54 -16.09 1.50 -15.09
N LYS A 55 -16.46 0.90 -16.24
CA LYS A 55 -17.65 0.06 -16.37
C LYS A 55 -17.63 -1.12 -15.41
N GLN A 56 -16.48 -1.79 -15.26
CA GLN A 56 -16.35 -2.89 -14.31
C GLN A 56 -16.59 -2.42 -12.87
N ARG A 57 -16.05 -1.25 -12.48
CA ARG A 57 -16.30 -0.68 -11.16
C ARG A 57 -17.77 -0.35 -10.91
N GLU A 58 -18.50 0.09 -11.93
CA GLU A 58 -19.94 0.34 -11.81
C GLU A 58 -20.72 -0.95 -11.58
N ILE A 59 -20.36 -2.02 -12.30
CA ILE A 59 -20.93 -3.37 -12.10
C ILE A 59 -20.63 -3.85 -10.68
N ASP A 60 -19.37 -3.82 -10.24
CA ASP A 60 -18.95 -4.31 -8.92
C ASP A 60 -19.59 -3.53 -7.75
N ASN A 61 -19.98 -2.27 -7.98
CA ASN A 61 -20.68 -1.42 -7.01
C ASN A 61 -22.20 -1.39 -7.19
N SER A 62 -22.75 -2.15 -8.14
CA SER A 62 -24.19 -2.26 -8.34
C SER A 62 -24.87 -2.93 -7.13
N CYS A 63 -26.12 -2.56 -6.83
CA CYS A 63 -26.87 -3.08 -5.69
C CYS A 63 -26.89 -4.62 -5.64
N GLU A 64 -27.03 -5.28 -6.80
CA GLU A 64 -26.97 -6.74 -6.92
C GLU A 64 -25.60 -7.30 -6.49
N SER A 65 -24.51 -6.68 -6.93
CA SER A 65 -23.15 -7.05 -6.50
C SER A 65 -22.87 -6.72 -5.04
N LEU A 66 -23.53 -5.71 -4.46
CA LEU A 66 -23.44 -5.39 -3.04
C LEU A 66 -24.07 -6.48 -2.16
N LEU A 67 -25.13 -7.13 -2.62
CA LEU A 67 -25.80 -8.23 -1.91
C LEU A 67 -24.96 -9.51 -1.86
N ILE A 68 -24.05 -9.70 -2.83
CA ILE A 68 -23.11 -10.82 -2.89
C ILE A 68 -21.81 -10.54 -2.11
N ARG A 69 -21.72 -9.39 -1.40
CA ARG A 69 -20.50 -9.03 -0.68
C ARG A 69 -20.12 -10.12 0.33
N TYR A 70 -18.94 -10.69 0.12
CA TYR A 70 -18.30 -11.56 1.08
C TYR A 70 -18.19 -10.84 2.43
N SER A 71 -18.72 -11.47 3.46
CA SER A 71 -18.59 -10.96 4.83
C SER A 71 -17.12 -10.73 5.14
N ARG A 72 -16.81 -9.53 5.64
CA ARG A 72 -15.46 -9.23 6.14
C ARG A 72 -15.20 -9.82 7.51
N CYS A 73 -16.22 -10.43 8.11
CA CYS A 73 -16.15 -11.06 9.41
C CYS A 73 -15.12 -12.19 9.38
N CYS A 74 -14.20 -12.17 10.35
CA CYS A 74 -13.31 -13.29 10.57
C CYS A 74 -14.12 -14.49 11.03
N GLN A 75 -14.08 -15.60 10.30
CA GLN A 75 -14.87 -16.79 10.65
C GLN A 75 -14.34 -17.57 11.88
N LEU A 76 -13.18 -17.18 12.43
CA LEU A 76 -12.62 -17.79 13.65
C LEU A 76 -13.00 -17.03 14.92
N CYS A 77 -12.75 -15.73 14.96
CA CYS A 77 -13.01 -14.89 16.13
C CYS A 77 -14.31 -14.07 16.02
N LEU A 78 -15.02 -14.17 14.90
CA LEU A 78 -16.26 -13.44 14.59
C LEU A 78 -16.14 -11.91 14.64
N THR A 79 -14.92 -11.36 14.63
CA THR A 79 -14.71 -9.93 14.51
C THR A 79 -15.25 -9.46 13.15
N PRO A 80 -16.23 -8.54 13.09
CA PRO A 80 -16.96 -8.23 11.87
C PRO A 80 -16.10 -7.55 10.80
N ASN A 81 -15.05 -6.84 11.21
CA ASN A 81 -14.14 -6.17 10.30
C ASN A 81 -12.73 -6.02 10.92
N PRO A 82 -11.92 -7.09 10.98
CA PRO A 82 -10.57 -6.99 11.52
C PRO A 82 -9.71 -6.07 10.63
N PRO A 83 -8.86 -5.20 11.23
CA PRO A 83 -8.08 -4.21 10.48
C PRO A 83 -7.00 -4.84 9.60
N ILE A 84 -6.52 -6.02 10.00
CA ILE A 84 -5.48 -6.75 9.28
C ILE A 84 -5.95 -8.20 9.11
N ARG A 85 -5.91 -8.67 7.87
CA ARG A 85 -6.31 -10.02 7.49
C ARG A 85 -5.13 -10.76 6.87
N SER A 86 -5.20 -12.07 6.87
CA SER A 86 -4.21 -12.95 6.27
C SER A 86 -4.93 -14.01 5.43
N VAL A 87 -4.34 -14.36 4.29
CA VAL A 87 -4.86 -15.38 3.37
C VAL A 87 -3.92 -16.58 3.31
N PHE A 88 -4.50 -17.79 3.34
CA PHE A 88 -3.77 -19.02 3.06
C PHE A 88 -3.63 -19.19 1.55
N SER A 89 -2.42 -18.94 1.02
CA SER A 89 -2.15 -18.81 -0.42
C SER A 89 -2.62 -19.99 -1.29
N LYS A 90 -2.67 -21.19 -0.74
CA LYS A 90 -3.05 -22.41 -1.47
C LYS A 90 -4.55 -22.63 -1.61
N CYS A 91 -5.36 -22.17 -0.65
CA CYS A 91 -6.81 -22.40 -0.63
C CYS A 91 -7.65 -21.12 -0.69
N GLY A 92 -7.03 -19.95 -0.53
CA GLY A 92 -7.72 -18.66 -0.56
C GLY A 92 -8.56 -18.34 0.68
N HIS A 93 -8.60 -19.20 1.70
CA HIS A 93 -9.32 -18.89 2.94
C HIS A 93 -8.64 -17.72 3.68
N ILE A 94 -9.48 -16.81 4.20
CA ILE A 94 -9.04 -15.57 4.84
C ILE A 94 -9.45 -15.57 6.31
N VAL A 95 -8.54 -15.15 7.18
CA VAL A 95 -8.77 -14.96 8.63
C VAL A 95 -8.13 -13.65 9.10
N CYS A 96 -8.43 -13.25 10.33
CA CYS A 96 -7.73 -12.14 10.97
C CYS A 96 -6.26 -12.50 11.22
N THR A 97 -5.32 -11.55 11.13
CA THR A 97 -3.89 -11.85 11.38
C THR A 97 -3.65 -12.33 12.82
N GLU A 98 -4.36 -11.77 13.79
CA GLU A 98 -4.31 -12.22 15.19
C GLU A 98 -4.65 -13.70 15.32
N CYS A 99 -5.67 -14.14 14.58
CA CYS A 99 -6.11 -15.52 14.55
C CYS A 99 -5.03 -16.45 13.99
N VAL A 100 -4.27 -16.02 12.97
CA VAL A 100 -3.13 -16.79 12.44
C VAL A 100 -2.02 -16.95 13.48
N VAL A 101 -1.71 -15.89 14.23
CA VAL A 101 -0.67 -15.91 15.26
C VAL A 101 -1.03 -16.90 16.38
N GLN A 102 -2.32 -17.08 16.65
CA GLN A 102 -2.81 -18.01 17.68
C GLN A 102 -2.90 -19.48 17.22
N ILE A 103 -2.87 -19.77 15.91
CA ILE A 103 -2.97 -21.14 15.36
C ILE A 103 -1.90 -22.11 15.94
N PRO A 104 -0.60 -21.73 16.00
CA PRO A 104 0.43 -22.57 16.63
C PRO A 104 0.17 -22.87 18.10
N ILE A 105 -0.43 -21.94 18.84
CA ILE A 105 -0.69 -22.07 20.28
C ILE A 105 -1.72 -23.18 20.53
N VAL A 106 -2.70 -23.32 19.62
CA VAL A 106 -3.73 -24.37 19.70
C VAL A 106 -3.30 -25.70 19.06
N GLY A 107 -2.01 -25.87 18.77
CA GLY A 107 -1.44 -27.14 18.29
C GLY A 107 -1.63 -27.40 16.80
N ILE A 108 -2.07 -26.41 16.02
CA ILE A 108 -2.18 -26.49 14.56
C ILE A 108 -0.93 -25.82 13.95
N SER A 109 -0.37 -26.38 12.88
CA SER A 109 0.74 -25.72 12.17
C SER A 109 0.30 -24.34 11.66
N SER A 110 1.11 -23.30 11.88
CA SER A 110 0.87 -21.94 11.34
C SER A 110 0.70 -21.90 9.82
N LYS A 111 1.15 -22.94 9.12
CA LYS A 111 1.06 -23.09 7.66
C LYS A 111 -0.18 -23.85 7.20
N SER A 112 -0.95 -24.42 8.12
CA SER A 112 -2.15 -25.21 7.78
C SER A 112 -3.40 -24.35 7.90
N CYS A 113 -4.21 -24.33 6.83
CA CYS A 113 -5.48 -23.64 6.86
C CYS A 113 -6.45 -24.29 7.87
N PRO A 114 -7.04 -23.54 8.82
CA PRO A 114 -7.95 -24.10 9.83
C PRO A 114 -9.28 -24.61 9.26
N PHE A 115 -9.66 -24.20 8.04
CA PHE A 115 -10.91 -24.62 7.40
C PHE A 115 -10.77 -25.88 6.55
N CYS A 116 -9.72 -25.97 5.74
CA CYS A 116 -9.55 -27.06 4.76
C CYS A 116 -8.27 -27.87 4.96
N ARG A 117 -7.43 -27.50 5.95
CA ARG A 117 -6.17 -28.17 6.31
C ARG A 117 -5.11 -28.23 5.21
N GLN A 118 -5.32 -27.51 4.11
CA GLN A 118 -4.31 -27.39 3.07
C GLN A 118 -3.10 -26.61 3.61
N VAL A 119 -1.91 -27.19 3.44
CA VAL A 119 -0.64 -26.61 3.87
C VAL A 119 -0.17 -25.61 2.83
N GLY A 120 0.20 -24.40 3.26
CA GLY A 120 0.70 -23.34 2.40
C GLY A 120 1.21 -22.14 3.16
N GLU A 121 1.76 -21.19 2.42
CA GLU A 121 2.23 -19.93 3.00
C GLU A 121 1.06 -19.01 3.34
N VAL A 122 1.23 -18.25 4.41
CA VAL A 122 0.25 -17.25 4.85
C VAL A 122 0.72 -15.87 4.43
N VAL A 123 -0.11 -15.19 3.64
CA VAL A 123 0.20 -13.85 3.12
C VAL A 123 -0.67 -12.83 3.84
N LYS A 124 -0.04 -11.81 4.42
CA LYS A 124 -0.74 -10.68 5.05
C LYS A 124 -1.38 -9.80 3.98
N LEU A 125 -2.67 -9.52 4.14
CA LEU A 125 -3.41 -8.57 3.32
C LEU A 125 -3.27 -7.19 3.96
N ILE A 126 -2.56 -6.30 3.27
CA ILE A 126 -2.42 -4.91 3.67
C ILE A 126 -3.55 -4.13 3.03
N GLU A 127 -4.49 -3.69 3.85
CA GLU A 127 -5.52 -2.76 3.42
C GLU A 127 -5.03 -1.36 3.74
N CYS A 128 -4.62 -0.63 2.70
CA CYS A 128 -4.39 0.80 2.86
C CYS A 128 -5.73 1.45 3.15
N LEU A 129 -5.98 1.80 4.41
CA LEU A 129 -6.91 2.88 4.71
C LEU A 129 -6.42 4.07 3.90
N LYS A 130 -7.17 4.44 2.86
CA LYS A 130 -6.90 5.70 2.15
C LYS A 130 -6.82 6.75 3.25
N GLU A 131 -5.75 7.55 3.27
CA GLU A 131 -5.65 8.64 4.23
C GLU A 131 -6.99 9.36 4.27
N ASP A 132 -7.68 9.29 5.41
CA ASP A 132 -8.97 9.93 5.57
C ASP A 132 -8.79 11.39 5.13
N GLY A 133 -9.76 11.95 4.41
CA GLY A 133 -9.65 13.30 3.82
C GLY A 133 -9.15 14.35 4.83
N ILE A 134 -9.36 14.11 6.12
CA ILE A 134 -8.82 14.86 7.26
C ILE A 134 -7.28 14.93 7.25
N LEU A 135 -6.53 13.83 7.13
CA LEU A 135 -5.07 13.86 7.19
C LEU A 135 -4.48 14.57 5.97
N THR A 136 -5.05 14.34 4.78
CA THR A 136 -4.66 15.08 3.57
C THR A 136 -4.99 16.57 3.67
N THR A 137 -6.08 16.93 4.35
CA THR A 137 -6.49 18.33 4.59
C THR A 137 -5.60 19.00 5.62
N LEU A 138 -5.26 18.32 6.72
CA LEU A 138 -4.31 18.80 7.72
C LEU A 138 -2.92 19.00 7.11
N LYS A 139 -2.42 18.04 6.31
CA LYS A 139 -1.15 18.19 5.58
C LYS A 139 -1.16 19.41 4.65
N LYS A 140 -2.27 19.66 3.95
CA LYS A 140 -2.44 20.86 3.11
C LYS A 140 -2.45 22.15 3.93
N LEU A 141 -3.19 22.18 5.04
CA LEU A 141 -3.27 23.35 5.92
C LEU A 141 -1.91 23.67 6.55
N VAL A 142 -1.22 22.66 7.09
CA VAL A 142 0.14 22.81 7.64
C VAL A 142 1.09 23.37 6.58
N LYS A 143 1.03 22.85 5.34
CA LYS A 143 1.84 23.36 4.23
C LYS A 143 1.53 24.82 3.88
N ILE A 144 0.26 25.20 3.85
CA ILE A 144 -0.16 26.60 3.62
C ILE A 144 0.36 27.50 4.74
N THR A 145 0.21 27.09 5.99
CA THR A 145 0.67 27.86 7.16
C THR A 145 2.19 28.02 7.16
N ILE A 146 2.96 26.98 6.87
CA ILE A 146 4.43 27.06 6.77
C ILE A 146 4.84 28.03 5.65
N ASN A 147 4.21 27.96 4.48
CA ASN A 147 4.50 28.87 3.38
C ASN A 147 4.17 30.32 3.74
N TYR A 148 3.02 30.58 4.38
CA TYR A 148 2.64 31.91 4.84
C TYR A 148 3.63 32.48 5.86
N LEU A 149 4.08 31.66 6.82
CA LEU A 149 5.07 32.07 7.83
C LEU A 149 6.46 32.31 7.24
N PHE A 150 6.83 31.55 6.20
CA PHE A 150 8.04 31.75 5.42
C PHE A 150 8.01 33.08 4.66
N GLU A 151 6.92 33.38 3.95
CA GLU A 151 6.74 34.64 3.19
C GLU A 151 6.74 35.89 4.09
N LYS A 152 6.28 35.75 5.34
CA LYS A 152 6.29 36.85 6.33
C LYS A 152 7.60 36.97 7.11
N ASN A 153 8.61 36.14 6.83
CA ASN A 153 9.89 36.11 7.52
C ASN A 153 9.74 35.95 9.06
N GLN A 154 8.69 35.24 9.50
CA GLN A 154 8.32 35.04 10.91
C GLN A 154 8.75 33.66 11.46
N MET A 155 9.81 33.05 10.89
CA MET A 155 10.26 31.70 11.26
C MET A 155 10.73 31.58 12.72
N ALA A 156 11.02 32.70 13.40
CA ALA A 156 11.38 32.72 14.81
C ALA A 156 10.27 32.20 15.75
N PHE A 157 9.02 32.10 15.28
CA PHE A 157 7.89 31.66 16.11
C PHE A 157 7.76 30.12 16.20
N LEU A 158 8.20 29.37 15.19
CA LEU A 158 8.01 27.91 15.13
C LEU A 158 9.09 27.10 15.89
N ILE A 159 10.23 27.70 16.23
CA ILE A 159 11.30 27.02 17.00
C ILE A 159 10.92 26.87 18.48
N ARG A 160 9.89 27.58 18.99
CA ARG A 160 9.49 27.55 20.41
C ARG A 160 8.47 26.47 20.82
N LEU A 161 7.93 25.69 19.86
CA LEU A 161 6.87 24.71 20.15
C LEU A 161 7.32 23.24 20.13
N ASN A 162 8.61 22.96 19.97
CA ASN A 162 9.15 21.63 20.20
C ASN A 162 10.28 21.70 21.23
N PHE A 163 10.25 20.75 22.17
CA PHE A 163 11.10 20.53 23.35
C PHE A 163 10.58 21.09 24.69
N PRO A 164 9.84 20.29 25.49
CA PRO A 164 10.15 20.22 26.91
C PRO A 164 11.53 19.58 27.06
N GLN A 165 12.45 20.29 27.71
CA GLN A 165 13.75 19.75 28.10
C GLN A 165 13.52 18.76 29.26
N ILE A 166 13.89 17.51 29.04
CA ILE A 166 14.22 16.54 30.10
C ILE A 166 15.68 16.16 29.88
#